data_AF-A0A3D1PCJ0-F1
#
_entry.id   AF-A0A3D1PCJ0-F1
#
_cell.length_a   1.000
_cell.length_b   1.000
_cell.length_c   1.000
_cell.angle_alpha   90.00
_cell.angle_beta   90.00
_cell.angle_gamma   90.00
#
_symmetry.space_group_name_H-M   'P 1'
#
loop_
_entity.id
_entity.type
_entity.pdbx_description
1 polymer ?
#
loop_
_entity_poly.entity_id
_entity_poly.type
_entity_poly.pdbx_seq_one_letter_code
_entity_poly.pdbx_strand_id
1 'polypeptide(L)'
;FDRFGLIPRASPRQADLIILAGTLNMKMAQPTLRLYEQMPEPKYVIAMGACMITGGMFSADSYTAIRGADKILPIDVYIPGCPPRPEAIMDAIVKLRKKISNESMQERGKIKQTHRYYSTTHNMKLVPPIAVTGQDATLPSRQQPPKELTDAIGMPIPPALKTTQKEELSS
;
A
#
# COMPACT_ATOMS: atom_id res chain seq x y z
N PHE A 1 8.65 -0.62 -24.45
CA PHE A 1 8.88 -1.63 -23.40
C PHE A 1 9.13 -3.01 -23.98
N ASP A 2 8.24 -3.50 -24.87
CA ASP A 2 8.35 -4.83 -25.49
C ASP A 2 9.64 -5.07 -26.32
N ARG A 3 10.27 -4.02 -26.86
CA ARG A 3 11.58 -4.09 -27.52
C ARG A 3 12.66 -4.79 -26.67
N PHE A 4 12.59 -4.65 -25.35
CA PHE A 4 13.52 -5.30 -24.41
C PHE A 4 12.90 -6.56 -23.78
N GLY A 5 11.89 -7.17 -24.39
CA GLY A 5 11.18 -8.34 -23.83
C GLY A 5 10.47 -8.06 -22.51
N LEU A 6 10.19 -6.78 -22.20
CA LEU A 6 9.46 -6.40 -21.00
C LEU A 6 7.96 -6.35 -21.31
N ILE A 7 7.25 -7.36 -20.83
CA ILE A 7 5.80 -7.50 -20.97
C ILE A 7 5.18 -7.21 -19.60
N PRO A 8 4.37 -6.16 -19.44
CA PRO A 8 3.73 -5.85 -18.17
C PRO A 8 2.74 -6.96 -17.80
N ARG A 9 2.83 -7.45 -16.56
CA ARG A 9 1.91 -8.45 -15.99
C ARG A 9 1.19 -7.84 -14.80
N ALA A 10 -0.12 -8.06 -14.72
CA ALA A 10 -0.92 -7.56 -13.60
C ALA A 10 -0.75 -8.41 -12.33
N SER A 11 -0.35 -9.68 -12.47
CA SER A 11 -0.16 -10.59 -11.35
C SER A 11 1.30 -10.56 -10.85
N PRO A 12 1.54 -10.34 -9.55
CA PRO A 12 2.90 -10.37 -8.99
C PRO A 12 3.54 -11.76 -9.13
N ARG A 13 2.75 -12.84 -9.16
CA ARG A 13 3.29 -14.20 -9.33
C ARG A 13 3.84 -14.47 -10.73
N GLN A 14 3.43 -13.67 -11.71
CA GLN A 14 3.88 -13.79 -13.10
C GLN A 14 4.97 -12.78 -13.45
N ALA A 15 5.29 -11.86 -12.53
CA ALA A 15 6.28 -10.82 -12.72
C ALA A 15 7.52 -11.12 -11.88
N ASP A 16 8.69 -10.90 -12.46
CA ASP A 16 10.02 -11.01 -11.87
C ASP A 16 10.65 -9.62 -11.61
N LEU A 17 10.17 -8.59 -12.29
CA LEU A 17 10.56 -7.19 -12.09
C LEU A 17 9.40 -6.35 -11.53
N ILE A 18 9.65 -5.60 -10.47
CA ILE A 18 8.75 -4.56 -9.98
C ILE A 18 9.41 -3.18 -10.08
N ILE A 19 8.71 -2.25 -10.72
CA ILE A 19 9.11 -0.84 -10.80
C ILE A 19 8.23 -0.06 -9.83
N LEU A 20 8.83 0.48 -8.77
CA LEU A 20 8.16 1.34 -7.82
C LEU A 20 8.09 2.75 -8.42
N ALA A 21 6.96 3.07 -9.04
CA ALA A 21 6.74 4.35 -9.73
C ALA A 21 5.75 5.22 -8.94
N GLY A 22 6.27 6.15 -8.12
CA GLY A 22 5.43 7.14 -7.43
C GLY A 22 5.87 7.40 -5.99
N THR A 23 4.97 7.95 -5.18
CA THR A 23 5.18 8.14 -3.73
C THR A 23 4.64 6.95 -2.96
N LEU A 24 5.37 6.50 -1.92
CA LEU A 24 4.93 5.43 -1.04
C LEU A 24 4.44 6.02 0.30
N ASN A 25 3.21 5.71 0.67
CA ASN A 25 2.61 6.15 1.94
C ASN A 25 2.59 5.01 2.97
N MET A 26 2.46 5.33 4.26
CA MET A 26 2.37 4.35 5.36
C MET A 26 1.30 3.27 5.10
N LYS A 27 0.13 3.66 4.56
CA LYS A 27 -0.95 2.71 4.22
C LYS A 27 -0.55 1.73 3.11
N MET A 28 0.29 2.15 2.17
CA MET A 28 0.68 1.33 1.01
C MET A 28 1.96 0.52 1.26
N ALA A 29 2.74 0.86 2.28
CA ALA A 29 3.97 0.17 2.66
C ALA A 29 3.79 -1.35 2.81
N GLN A 30 2.81 -1.76 3.62
CA GLN A 30 2.56 -3.17 3.90
C GLN A 30 2.02 -3.93 2.68
N PRO A 31 1.03 -3.41 1.92
CA PRO A 31 0.65 -3.99 0.63
C PRO A 31 1.82 -4.15 -0.35
N THR A 32 2.70 -3.15 -0.47
CA THR A 32 3.86 -3.22 -1.36
C THR A 32 4.85 -4.31 -0.95
N LEU A 33 5.12 -4.44 0.36
CA LEU A 33 5.95 -5.54 0.87
C LEU A 33 5.33 -6.89 0.55
N ARG A 34 4.02 -7.05 0.77
CA ARG A 34 3.28 -8.29 0.43
C ARG A 34 3.35 -8.62 -1.06
N LEU A 35 3.26 -7.63 -1.95
CA LEU A 35 3.41 -7.84 -3.39
C LEU A 35 4.79 -8.40 -3.73
N TYR A 36 5.84 -7.84 -3.14
CA TYR A 36 7.21 -8.32 -3.32
C TYR A 36 7.42 -9.73 -2.77
N GLU A 37 6.83 -10.06 -1.63
CA GLU A 37 6.89 -11.41 -1.04
C GLU A 37 6.19 -12.46 -1.92
N GLN A 38 5.15 -12.08 -2.67
CA GLN A 38 4.42 -12.97 -3.57
C GLN A 38 5.11 -13.22 -4.92
N MET A 39 6.16 -12.47 -5.25
CA MET A 39 6.94 -12.65 -6.49
C MET A 39 7.88 -13.86 -6.40
N PRO A 40 8.02 -14.66 -7.47
CA PRO A 40 8.99 -15.76 -7.52
C PRO A 40 10.44 -15.26 -7.53
N GLU A 41 11.38 -16.07 -7.05
CA GLU A 41 12.82 -15.82 -7.23
C GLU A 41 13.28 -16.33 -8.60
N PRO A 42 14.15 -15.61 -9.33
CA PRO A 42 14.79 -14.34 -9.00
C PRO A 42 13.85 -13.14 -9.22
N LYS A 43 13.90 -12.16 -8.31
CA LYS A 43 13.11 -10.92 -8.38
C LYS A 43 13.97 -9.70 -8.21
N TYR A 44 13.62 -8.63 -8.93
CA TYR A 44 14.37 -7.37 -8.93
C TYR A 44 13.45 -6.17 -8.72
N VAL A 45 13.95 -5.15 -8.03
CA VAL A 45 13.21 -3.93 -7.67
C VAL A 45 13.92 -2.71 -8.22
N ILE A 46 13.21 -1.90 -8.99
CA ILE A 46 13.68 -0.59 -9.46
C ILE A 46 12.91 0.51 -8.72
N ALA A 47 13.63 1.43 -8.09
CA ALA A 47 13.05 2.65 -7.53
C ALA A 47 13.02 3.75 -8.59
N MET A 48 11.82 4.16 -9.01
CA MET A 48 11.63 5.18 -10.04
C MET A 48 11.17 6.50 -9.43
N GLY A 49 11.97 7.54 -9.65
CA GLY A 49 11.68 8.91 -9.28
C GLY A 49 12.16 9.30 -7.89
N ALA A 50 12.30 10.62 -7.67
CA ALA A 50 12.84 11.19 -6.43
C ALA A 50 12.07 10.75 -5.18
N CYS A 51 10.75 10.54 -5.30
CA CYS A 51 9.90 10.08 -4.20
C CYS A 51 10.29 8.70 -3.66
N MET A 52 10.67 7.74 -4.52
CA MET A 52 11.10 6.41 -4.07
C MET A 52 12.54 6.35 -3.58
N ILE A 53 13.38 7.33 -3.93
CA ILE A 53 14.78 7.36 -3.49
C ILE A 53 14.87 7.99 -2.09
N THR A 54 14.35 9.21 -1.93
CA THR A 54 14.53 10.00 -0.68
C THR A 54 13.22 10.54 -0.10
N GLY A 55 12.08 10.26 -0.73
CA GLY A 55 10.80 10.92 -0.44
C GLY A 55 10.51 12.14 -1.33
N GLY A 56 11.49 12.59 -2.14
CA GLY A 56 11.29 13.64 -3.14
C GLY A 56 10.76 14.93 -2.51
N MET A 57 9.75 15.55 -3.14
CA MET A 57 9.11 16.76 -2.60
C MET A 57 8.44 16.55 -1.24
N PHE A 58 8.11 15.30 -0.88
CA PHE A 58 7.45 14.96 0.37
C PHE A 58 8.43 14.68 1.52
N SER A 59 9.75 14.82 1.29
CA SER A 59 10.75 14.50 2.31
C SER A 59 10.72 15.44 3.50
N ALA A 60 10.39 16.73 3.32
CA ALA A 60 10.40 17.73 4.38
C ALA A 60 9.19 17.58 5.31
N ASP A 61 7.98 17.79 4.77
CA ASP A 61 6.81 18.13 5.60
C ASP A 61 5.73 17.05 5.67
N SER A 62 5.90 15.90 5.00
CA SER A 62 4.86 14.87 4.99
C SER A 62 4.94 13.96 6.22
N TYR A 63 3.79 13.75 6.88
CA TYR A 63 3.64 12.89 8.05
C TYR A 63 3.41 11.41 7.70
N THR A 64 3.00 11.13 6.45
CA THR A 64 2.62 9.78 5.99
C THR A 64 3.49 9.23 4.86
N ALA A 65 4.29 10.07 4.18
CA ALA A 65 5.11 9.56 3.10
C ALA A 65 6.39 8.91 3.67
N ILE A 66 6.77 7.80 3.07
CA ILE A 66 7.96 7.06 3.45
C ILE A 66 9.13 7.66 2.67
N ARG A 67 10.14 8.10 3.42
CA ARG A 67 11.38 8.67 2.87
C ARG A 67 12.28 7.54 2.36
N GLY A 68 11.99 7.08 1.14
CA GLY A 68 12.75 6.05 0.42
C GLY A 68 12.17 4.64 0.54
N ALA A 69 12.11 3.93 -0.59
CA ALA A 69 11.64 2.56 -0.68
C ALA A 69 12.63 1.53 -0.10
N ASP A 70 13.92 1.90 -0.02
CA ASP A 70 15.01 1.08 0.52
C ASP A 70 14.80 0.67 1.99
N LYS A 71 13.93 1.40 2.71
CA LYS A 71 13.55 1.06 4.08
C LYS A 71 12.66 -0.18 4.18
N ILE A 72 12.01 -0.56 3.07
CA ILE A 72 11.01 -1.64 3.04
C ILE A 72 11.46 -2.76 2.13
N LEU A 73 11.99 -2.42 0.95
CA LEU A 73 12.38 -3.37 -0.08
C LEU A 73 13.84 -3.18 -0.48
N PRO A 74 14.58 -4.26 -0.77
CA PRO A 74 15.92 -4.15 -1.32
C PRO A 74 15.85 -3.59 -2.74
N ILE A 75 16.47 -2.44 -2.99
CA ILE A 75 16.45 -1.80 -4.32
C ILE A 75 17.68 -2.20 -5.14
N ASP A 76 17.47 -2.58 -6.40
CA ASP A 76 18.54 -2.96 -7.31
C ASP A 76 19.10 -1.79 -8.11
N VAL A 77 18.22 -0.92 -8.61
CA VAL A 77 18.57 0.21 -9.46
C VAL A 77 17.70 1.41 -9.09
N TYR A 78 18.34 2.58 -8.98
CA TYR A 78 17.68 3.85 -8.72
C TYR A 78 17.60 4.70 -9.99
N ILE A 79 16.44 5.31 -10.24
CA ILE A 79 16.21 6.24 -11.35
C ILE A 79 15.86 7.62 -10.80
N PRO A 80 16.78 8.59 -10.82
CA PRO A 80 16.45 9.95 -10.41
C PRO A 80 15.54 10.64 -11.44
N GLY A 81 14.64 11.51 -10.96
CA GLY A 81 13.73 12.31 -11.79
C GLY A 81 12.40 12.63 -11.11
N CYS A 82 11.70 13.65 -11.57
CA CYS A 82 10.39 14.06 -11.02
C CYS A 82 9.49 14.73 -12.08
N PRO A 83 8.88 13.97 -13.01
CA PRO A 83 9.08 12.54 -13.27
C PRO A 83 10.32 12.28 -14.16
N PRO A 84 10.93 11.08 -14.08
CA PRO A 84 12.04 10.72 -14.98
C PRO A 84 11.54 10.58 -16.42
N ARG A 85 12.39 10.96 -17.39
CA ARG A 85 12.06 10.81 -18.80
C ARG A 85 12.01 9.33 -19.21
N PRO A 86 11.20 8.94 -20.22
CA PRO A 86 11.10 7.54 -20.66
C PRO A 86 12.45 6.92 -21.04
N GLU A 87 13.38 7.69 -21.60
CA GLU A 87 14.72 7.23 -21.97
C GLU A 87 15.55 6.84 -20.74
N ALA A 88 15.39 7.56 -19.62
CA ALA A 88 16.06 7.23 -18.37
C ALA A 88 15.56 5.89 -17.79
N ILE A 89 14.30 5.54 -18.04
CA ILE A 89 13.75 4.23 -17.67
C ILE A 89 14.42 3.12 -18.51
N MET A 90 14.61 3.36 -19.81
CA MET A 90 15.30 2.41 -20.69
C MET A 90 16.78 2.23 -20.28
N ASP A 91 17.48 3.30 -19.91
CA ASP A 91 18.85 3.22 -19.40
C ASP A 91 18.93 2.40 -18.11
N ALA A 92 17.96 2.59 -17.19
CA ALA A 92 17.89 1.81 -15.97
C ALA A 92 17.66 0.31 -16.23
N ILE A 93 16.85 -0.04 -17.23
CA ILE A 93 16.67 -1.44 -17.68
C ILE A 93 17.98 -2.02 -18.21
N VAL A 94 18.74 -1.24 -19.00
CA VAL A 94 20.05 -1.67 -19.50
C VAL A 94 21.04 -1.89 -18.35
N LYS A 95 21.04 -1.00 -17.35
CA LYS A 95 21.84 -1.17 -16.13
C LYS A 95 21.43 -2.40 -15.32
N LEU A 96 20.12 -2.66 -15.18
CA LEU A 96 19.63 -3.86 -14.50
C LEU A 96 20.09 -5.13 -15.23
N ARG A 97 19.99 -5.17 -16.56
CA ARG A 97 20.48 -6.32 -17.36
C ARG A 97 21.98 -6.57 -17.15
N LYS A 98 22.80 -5.52 -17.06
CA LYS A 98 24.23 -5.65 -16.72
C LYS A 98 24.43 -6.23 -15.32
N LYS A 99 23.62 -5.81 -14.34
CA LYS A 99 23.64 -6.37 -12.98
C LYS A 99 23.30 -7.86 -12.97
N ILE A 100 22.25 -8.26 -13.68
CA ILE A 100 21.82 -9.67 -13.82
C ILE A 100 22.92 -10.51 -14.49
N SER A 101 23.58 -9.96 -15.51
CA SER A 101 24.68 -10.65 -16.20
C SER A 101 25.91 -10.90 -15.31
N ASN A 102 26.09 -10.13 -14.24
CA ASN A 102 27.19 -10.29 -13.29
C ASN A 102 26.85 -11.26 -12.15
N GLU A 103 25.61 -11.73 -12.05
CA GLU A 103 25.17 -12.59 -10.95
C GLU A 103 25.65 -14.04 -11.16
N SER A 104 26.34 -14.60 -10.17
CA SER A 104 26.75 -16.01 -10.20
C SER A 104 25.61 -16.93 -9.77
N MET A 105 25.42 -18.03 -10.51
CA MET A 105 24.43 -19.06 -10.16
C MET A 105 24.66 -19.66 -8.75
N GLN A 106 25.92 -19.69 -8.30
CA GLN A 106 26.29 -20.22 -6.98
C GLN A 106 25.83 -19.32 -5.84
N GLU A 107 25.68 -18.02 -6.10
CA GLU A 107 25.29 -17.03 -5.09
C GLU A 107 23.77 -16.90 -4.92
N ARG A 108 22.97 -17.55 -5.78
CA ARG A 108 21.51 -17.55 -5.68
C ARG A 108 20.99 -18.11 -4.36
N GLY A 109 21.75 -18.99 -3.71
CA GLY A 109 21.41 -19.48 -2.37
C GLY A 109 21.40 -18.39 -1.29
N LYS A 110 22.16 -17.31 -1.47
CA LYS A 110 22.23 -16.16 -0.55
C LYS A 110 21.02 -15.21 -0.68
N ILE A 111 20.27 -15.29 -1.78
CA ILE A 111 19.14 -14.40 -2.09
C ILE A 111 17.90 -14.78 -1.26
N LYS A 112 17.84 -16.02 -0.78
CA LYS A 112 16.73 -16.53 0.02
C LYS A 112 16.65 -15.82 1.37
N GLN A 113 15.42 -15.48 1.77
CA GLN A 113 15.16 -14.91 3.08
C GLN A 113 15.60 -15.86 4.19
N THR A 114 16.36 -15.35 5.16
CA THR A 114 16.75 -16.12 6.34
C THR A 114 15.64 -16.03 7.40
N HIS A 115 15.21 -17.17 7.92
CA HIS A 115 14.18 -17.22 8.95
C HIS A 115 14.77 -17.07 10.36
N ARG A 116 14.54 -15.92 10.99
CA ARG A 116 14.89 -15.66 12.40
C ARG A 116 13.62 -15.35 13.18
N TYR A 117 12.94 -16.42 13.59
CA TYR A 117 11.67 -16.30 14.30
C TYR A 117 11.89 -16.10 15.80
N TYR A 118 11.24 -15.09 16.35
CA TYR A 118 11.18 -14.83 17.79
C TYR A 118 9.71 -14.66 18.18
N SER A 119 9.30 -15.32 19.26
CA SER A 119 7.96 -15.17 19.84
C SER A 119 8.06 -14.47 21.18
N THR A 120 7.16 -13.52 21.42
CA THR A 120 7.07 -12.78 22.68
C THR A 120 5.60 -12.57 23.03
N THR A 121 5.24 -12.78 24.29
CA THR A 121 3.89 -12.55 24.77
C THR A 121 3.63 -11.05 24.96
N HIS A 122 2.41 -10.60 24.68
CA HIS A 122 2.00 -9.21 24.85
C HIS A 122 0.64 -9.15 25.54
N ASN A 123 0.38 -8.08 26.31
CA ASN A 123 -0.89 -7.82 26.98
C ASN A 123 -1.63 -6.63 26.33
N MET A 124 -1.72 -6.63 24.99
CA MET A 124 -2.44 -5.59 24.24
C MET A 124 -3.94 -5.90 24.20
N LYS A 125 -4.78 -4.86 24.29
CA LYS A 125 -6.24 -5.02 24.18
C LYS A 125 -6.63 -5.34 22.74
N LEU A 126 -7.41 -6.41 22.56
CA LEU A 126 -8.00 -6.76 21.26
C LEU A 126 -9.08 -5.73 20.88
N VAL A 127 -9.00 -5.19 19.67
CA VAL A 127 -9.96 -4.22 19.12
C VAL A 127 -10.59 -4.84 17.87
N PRO A 128 -11.93 -4.77 17.70
CA PRO A 128 -12.58 -5.26 16.49
C PRO A 128 -12.12 -4.47 15.25
N PRO A 129 -12.09 -5.09 14.05
CA PRO A 129 -11.67 -4.41 12.84
C PRO A 129 -12.62 -3.28 12.46
N ILE A 130 -12.06 -2.12 12.09
CA ILE A 130 -12.83 -0.89 11.81
C ILE A 130 -13.48 -0.92 10.42
N ALA A 131 -12.85 -1.56 9.42
CA ALA A 131 -13.16 -1.37 8.00
C ALA A 131 -13.51 -2.67 7.23
N VAL A 132 -14.05 -3.68 7.89
CA VAL A 132 -14.28 -5.02 7.28
C VAL A 132 -15.72 -5.23 6.79
N THR A 133 -16.67 -4.42 7.23
CA THR A 133 -18.04 -4.48 6.75
C THR A 133 -18.12 -3.76 5.41
N GLY A 134 -18.04 -4.51 4.29
CA GLY A 134 -18.36 -4.02 2.93
C GLY A 134 -19.85 -3.64 2.76
N GLN A 135 -20.43 -3.08 3.81
CA GLN A 135 -21.83 -2.73 4.04
C GLN A 135 -22.01 -1.21 3.93
N ASP A 136 -21.13 -0.51 3.21
CA ASP A 136 -21.15 0.96 3.12
C ASP A 136 -22.54 1.51 2.75
N ALA A 137 -23.27 0.83 1.87
CA ALA A 137 -24.62 1.22 1.46
C ALA A 137 -25.72 0.84 2.48
N THR A 138 -25.51 -0.22 3.25
CA THR A 138 -26.50 -0.75 4.21
C THR A 138 -26.26 -0.27 5.64
N LEU A 139 -25.28 0.61 5.86
CA LEU A 139 -25.01 1.19 7.17
C LEU A 139 -26.23 1.97 7.68
N PRO A 140 -26.71 1.70 8.91
CA PRO A 140 -27.89 2.37 9.46
C PRO A 140 -27.67 3.87 9.63
N SER A 141 -26.42 4.30 9.86
CA SER A 141 -26.03 5.72 9.94
C SER A 141 -26.17 6.48 8.62
N ARG A 142 -26.28 5.80 7.47
CA ARG A 142 -26.59 6.44 6.18
C ARG A 142 -28.09 6.54 5.90
N GLN A 143 -28.92 5.75 6.58
CA GLN A 143 -30.36 5.71 6.31
C GLN A 143 -31.11 6.88 6.97
N GLN A 144 -30.76 7.22 8.21
CA GLN A 144 -31.38 8.32 8.93
C GLN A 144 -30.33 9.11 9.73
N PRO A 145 -30.42 10.45 9.73
CA PRO A 145 -29.62 11.29 10.62
C PRO A 145 -29.97 11.01 12.08
N PRO A 146 -29.03 11.22 13.02
CA PRO A 146 -29.28 11.02 14.44
C PRO A 146 -30.39 11.95 14.96
N LYS A 147 -31.20 11.46 15.89
CA LYS A 147 -32.41 12.15 16.41
C LYS A 147 -32.11 13.55 16.96
N GLU A 148 -31.00 13.69 17.70
CA GLU A 148 -30.56 14.97 18.27
C GLU A 148 -30.31 16.04 17.17
N LEU A 149 -29.79 15.61 16.02
CA LEU A 149 -29.53 16.49 14.89
C LEU A 149 -30.83 16.83 14.14
N THR A 150 -31.78 15.91 14.02
CA THR A 150 -33.08 16.19 13.39
C THR A 150 -33.90 17.20 14.17
N ASP A 151 -33.84 17.14 15.51
CA ASP A 151 -34.56 18.05 16.39
C ASP A 151 -33.99 19.48 16.32
N ALA A 152 -32.67 19.61 16.19
CA ALA A 152 -31.99 20.90 16.04
C ALA A 152 -32.17 21.57 14.67
N ILE A 153 -32.37 20.78 13.60
CA ILE A 153 -32.53 21.29 12.22
C ILE A 153 -33.99 21.72 11.93
N GLY A 154 -34.95 21.43 12.82
CA GLY A 154 -36.35 21.83 12.64
C GLY A 154 -37.07 21.05 11.54
N MET A 155 -36.54 19.89 11.13
CA MET A 155 -37.25 18.99 10.23
C MET A 155 -38.40 18.30 10.98
N PRO A 156 -39.61 18.17 10.38
CA PRO A 156 -40.70 17.48 11.04
C PRO A 156 -40.33 15.99 11.22
N ILE A 157 -40.21 15.58 12.48
CA ILE A 157 -39.95 14.18 12.87
C ILE A 157 -40.99 13.29 12.19
N PRO A 158 -40.57 12.31 11.36
CA PRO A 158 -41.48 11.36 10.75
C PRO A 158 -42.34 10.68 11.83
N PRO A 159 -43.65 10.52 11.61
CA PRO A 159 -44.58 10.01 12.63
C PRO A 159 -44.20 8.61 13.16
N ALA A 160 -43.40 7.83 12.41
CA ALA A 160 -42.90 6.51 12.80
C ALA A 160 -41.90 6.52 13.98
N LEU A 161 -41.24 7.64 14.27
CA LEU A 161 -40.29 7.77 15.39
C LEU A 161 -40.90 8.36 16.65
N LYS A 162 -42.12 8.94 16.55
CA LYS A 162 -42.85 9.50 17.70
C LYS A 162 -43.53 8.42 18.55
N THR A 163 -43.85 7.26 17.95
CA THR A 163 -44.48 6.13 18.65
C THR A 163 -43.50 5.44 19.58
N THR A 164 -42.23 5.29 19.19
CA THR A 164 -41.21 4.59 19.98
C THR A 164 -40.84 5.33 21.27
N GLN A 165 -40.89 6.66 21.28
CA GLN A 165 -40.61 7.45 22.50
C GLN A 165 -41.73 7.36 23.56
N LYS A 166 -42.96 6.97 23.18
CA LYS A 166 -44.05 6.79 24.15
C LYS A 166 -43.97 5.47 24.91
N GLU A 167 -43.37 4.43 24.31
CA GLU A 167 -43.25 3.11 24.95
C GLU A 167 -42.05 3.04 25.91
N GLU A 168 -40.93 3.70 25.61
CA GLU A 168 -39.75 3.70 26.50
C GLU A 168 -39.92 4.58 27.76
N LEU A 169 -40.85 5.54 27.76
CA LEU A 169 -41.18 6.34 28.96
C LEU A 169 -42.33 5.75 29.81
N SER A 170 -42.91 4.63 29.41
CA SER A 170 -44.01 3.96 30.12
C SER A 170 -43.64 2.57 30.67
N SER A 171 -42.37 2.31 30.97
CA SER A 171 -41.89 1.10 31.65
C SER A 171 -40.85 1.44 32.71
#